data_AF-A0A6J7U7H9-F1
#
_entry.id   AF-A0A6J7U7H9-F1
#
_cell.length_a   1.000
_cell.length_b   1.000
_cell.length_c   1.000
_cell.angle_alpha   90.00
_cell.angle_beta   90.00
_cell.angle_gamma   90.00
#
_symmetry.space_group_name_H-M   'P 1'
#
loop_
_entity.id
_entity.type
_entity.pdbx_description
1 polymer ?
#
loop_
_entity_poly.entity_id
_entity_poly.type
_entity_poly.pdbx_seq_one_letter_code
_entity_poly.pdbx_strand_id
1 'polypeptide(L)'
;MSQCTSTMVLMSAPPPSQWYGLDIETDTTINGLDARVAAIVAVAVSTDEEDFVLLGEELNILRDLEELISSLSPGVLITWNGNSFDMPFIAERAARGGVPLGLRFGPLEPTGWSRGRHHRPYTCSWGEHRHLDGYQLYRSDLGRQFKISCGLKSLSRMLGLEPVEVDRTQIHLLSDREMQEYVASDARLARELVARRMPLAYESCDHLVPAR
;
A
#
# COMPACT_ATOMS: atom_id res chain seq x y z
N MET A 1 32.78 -35.57 25.27
CA MET A 1 31.61 -35.72 24.40
C MET A 1 31.02 -34.34 24.19
N SER A 2 31.36 -33.68 23.08
CA SER A 2 30.92 -32.32 22.77
C SER A 2 29.70 -32.43 21.86
N GLN A 3 28.53 -32.00 22.33
CA GLN A 3 27.35 -31.88 21.48
C GLN A 3 27.51 -30.60 20.64
N CYS A 4 27.68 -30.76 19.33
CA CYS A 4 27.48 -29.68 18.37
C CYS A 4 25.97 -29.41 18.29
N THR A 5 25.53 -28.31 18.90
CA THR A 5 24.23 -27.73 18.63
C THR A 5 24.25 -27.15 17.22
N SER A 6 23.66 -27.86 16.26
CA SER A 6 23.35 -27.29 14.95
C SER A 6 22.30 -26.19 15.15
N THR A 7 22.75 -24.95 15.07
CA THR A 7 21.85 -23.81 14.86
C THR A 7 21.18 -24.00 13.50
N MET A 8 19.92 -24.44 13.50
CA MET A 8 19.08 -24.34 12.30
C MET A 8 18.91 -22.85 12.00
N VAL A 9 19.71 -22.34 11.07
CA VAL A 9 19.45 -21.07 10.41
C VAL A 9 18.18 -21.30 9.59
N LEU A 10 17.04 -20.79 10.06
CA LEU A 10 15.85 -20.67 9.22
C LEU A 10 16.26 -19.86 7.99
N MET A 11 16.50 -20.52 6.86
CA MET A 11 16.58 -19.82 5.59
C MET A 11 15.18 -19.25 5.35
N SER A 12 15.07 -17.93 5.33
CA SER A 12 13.84 -17.25 4.93
C SER A 12 13.41 -17.80 3.57
N ALA A 13 12.14 -18.17 3.44
CA ALA A 13 11.58 -18.60 2.16
C ALA A 13 11.95 -17.59 1.06
N PRO A 14 12.25 -18.05 -0.18
CA PRO A 14 12.57 -17.14 -1.27
C PRO A 14 11.44 -16.13 -1.46
N PRO A 15 11.76 -14.89 -1.87
CA PRO A 15 10.74 -13.88 -2.12
C PRO A 15 9.73 -14.40 -3.15
N PRO A 16 8.43 -14.11 -2.99
CA PRO A 16 7.44 -14.45 -3.99
C PRO A 16 7.76 -13.71 -5.28
N SER A 17 7.42 -14.32 -6.42
CA SER A 17 7.61 -13.71 -7.74
C SER A 17 6.53 -12.70 -8.11
N GLN A 18 5.52 -12.52 -7.26
CA GLN A 18 4.33 -11.70 -7.51
C GLN A 18 4.33 -10.46 -6.63
N TRP A 19 4.33 -9.28 -7.25
CA TRP A 19 4.27 -7.99 -6.57
C TRP A 19 3.18 -7.14 -7.20
N TYR A 20 2.34 -6.55 -6.36
CA TYR A 20 1.14 -5.85 -6.78
C TYR A 20 1.17 -4.43 -6.24
N GLY A 21 0.89 -3.43 -7.07
CA GLY A 21 0.69 -2.06 -6.61
C GLY A 21 -0.73 -1.87 -6.13
N LEU A 22 -0.96 -1.13 -5.06
CA LEU A 22 -2.30 -0.75 -4.60
C LEU A 22 -2.30 0.74 -4.25
N ASP A 23 -3.36 1.43 -4.67
CA ASP A 23 -3.62 2.82 -4.34
C ASP A 23 -5.13 3.05 -4.26
N ILE A 24 -5.55 3.97 -3.37
CA ILE A 24 -6.96 4.36 -3.23
C ILE A 24 -7.14 5.85 -3.51
N GLU A 25 -8.31 6.20 -4.05
CA GLU A 25 -8.76 7.57 -4.10
C GLU A 25 -10.01 7.78 -3.25
N THR A 26 -10.06 8.95 -2.62
CA THR A 26 -11.07 9.29 -1.62
C THR A 26 -11.82 10.56 -1.99
N ASP A 27 -13.08 10.63 -1.57
CA ASP A 27 -13.89 11.83 -1.76
C ASP A 27 -13.29 13.03 -1.02
N THR A 28 -12.90 14.05 -1.78
CA THR A 28 -12.26 15.27 -1.27
C THR A 28 -13.23 16.40 -0.95
N THR A 29 -14.56 16.21 -1.11
CA THR A 29 -15.57 17.25 -0.91
C THR A 29 -15.52 17.89 0.49
N ILE A 30 -15.19 17.10 1.53
CA ILE A 30 -15.06 17.58 2.92
C ILE A 30 -13.61 17.46 3.39
N ASN A 31 -13.12 16.22 3.50
CA ASN A 31 -11.76 15.92 3.94
C ASN A 31 -11.41 14.48 3.53
N GLY A 32 -10.82 14.32 2.34
CA GLY A 32 -10.38 13.02 1.81
C GLY A 32 -9.37 12.29 2.70
N LEU A 33 -8.77 12.97 3.67
CA LEU A 33 -7.81 12.35 4.60
C LEU A 33 -8.45 11.73 5.85
N ASP A 34 -9.78 11.76 5.99
CA ASP A 34 -10.48 11.29 7.18
C ASP A 34 -11.57 10.27 6.84
N ALA A 35 -11.26 8.99 7.11
CA ALA A 35 -12.14 7.85 6.86
C ALA A 35 -13.49 7.94 7.60
N ARG A 36 -13.63 8.82 8.58
CA ARG A 36 -14.91 9.05 9.28
C ARG A 36 -15.90 9.82 8.43
N VAL A 37 -15.42 10.60 7.46
CA VAL A 37 -16.25 11.55 6.69
C VAL A 37 -16.08 11.42 5.17
N ALA A 38 -14.99 10.85 4.68
CA ALA A 38 -14.77 10.61 3.25
C ALA A 38 -14.98 9.14 2.90
N ALA A 39 -15.58 8.90 1.73
CA ALA A 39 -15.72 7.58 1.13
C ALA A 39 -14.53 7.28 0.21
N ILE A 40 -14.23 5.99 0.03
CA ILE A 40 -13.39 5.52 -1.09
C ILE A 40 -14.22 5.62 -2.37
N VAL A 41 -13.68 6.31 -3.37
CA VAL A 41 -14.33 6.53 -4.68
C VAL A 41 -13.69 5.70 -5.79
N ALA A 42 -12.43 5.29 -5.62
CA ALA A 42 -11.74 4.39 -6.53
C ALA A 42 -10.65 3.61 -5.81
N VAL A 43 -10.33 2.42 -6.34
CA VAL A 43 -9.14 1.65 -5.96
C VAL A 43 -8.51 1.09 -7.21
N ALA A 44 -7.17 1.10 -7.29
CA ALA A 44 -6.45 0.33 -8.29
C ALA A 44 -5.59 -0.75 -7.65
N VAL A 45 -5.51 -1.89 -8.34
CA VAL A 45 -4.50 -2.93 -8.12
C VAL A 45 -3.73 -3.14 -9.41
N SER A 46 -2.44 -2.80 -9.42
CA SER A 46 -1.55 -2.97 -10.57
C SER A 46 -0.79 -4.29 -10.46
N THR A 47 -0.82 -5.10 -11.51
CA THR A 47 -0.01 -6.31 -11.65
C THR A 47 1.05 -6.13 -12.74
N ASP A 48 1.84 -7.16 -13.03
CA ASP A 48 2.74 -7.16 -14.19
C ASP A 48 2.00 -7.20 -15.54
N GLU A 49 0.78 -7.74 -15.56
CA GLU A 49 0.02 -7.99 -16.79
C GLU A 49 -1.01 -6.90 -17.07
N GLU A 50 -1.71 -6.44 -16.03
CA GLU A 50 -2.78 -5.48 -16.13
C GLU A 50 -2.98 -4.64 -14.86
N ASP A 51 -3.71 -3.53 -15.01
CA ASP A 51 -4.18 -2.70 -13.92
C ASP A 51 -5.69 -2.90 -13.74
N PHE A 52 -6.10 -3.38 -12.56
CA PHE A 52 -7.49 -3.49 -12.18
C PHE A 52 -7.94 -2.18 -11.53
N VAL A 53 -9.01 -1.57 -12.04
CA VAL A 53 -9.59 -0.36 -11.43
C VAL A 53 -11.03 -0.63 -11.01
N LEU A 54 -11.30 -0.39 -9.73
CA LEU A 54 -12.61 -0.55 -9.11
C LEU A 54 -13.22 0.84 -8.87
N LEU A 55 -14.40 1.06 -9.43
CA LEU A 55 -15.16 2.32 -9.36
C LEU A 55 -16.64 2.07 -9.05
N GLY A 56 -17.29 3.09 -8.50
CA GLY A 56 -18.72 3.10 -8.23
C GLY A 56 -19.03 3.19 -6.74
N GLU A 57 -20.08 2.50 -6.30
CA GLU A 57 -20.50 2.52 -4.90
C GLU A 57 -19.44 1.90 -3.99
N GLU A 58 -19.08 2.61 -2.92
CA GLU A 58 -17.97 2.24 -2.01
C GLU A 58 -18.08 0.79 -1.49
N LEU A 59 -19.30 0.34 -1.14
CA LEU A 59 -19.49 -1.03 -0.64
C LEU A 59 -19.22 -2.10 -1.70
N ASN A 60 -19.43 -1.79 -2.98
CA ASN A 60 -19.09 -2.71 -4.06
C ASN A 60 -17.58 -2.67 -4.29
N ILE A 61 -16.97 -1.48 -4.35
CA ILE A 61 -15.51 -1.32 -4.43
C ILE A 61 -14.80 -2.17 -3.36
N LEU A 62 -15.24 -2.09 -2.11
CA LEU A 62 -14.61 -2.82 -1.00
C LEU A 62 -14.79 -4.35 -1.09
N ARG A 63 -15.93 -4.82 -1.60
CA ARG A 63 -16.20 -6.25 -1.79
C ARG A 63 -15.40 -6.80 -2.96
N ASP A 64 -15.42 -6.08 -4.08
CA ASP A 64 -14.71 -6.44 -5.30
C ASP A 64 -13.19 -6.41 -5.05
N LEU A 65 -12.71 -5.49 -4.19
CA LEU A 65 -11.32 -5.45 -3.76
C LEU A 65 -10.94 -6.68 -2.93
N GLU A 66 -11.76 -7.09 -1.96
CA GLU A 66 -11.52 -8.31 -1.18
C GLU A 66 -11.50 -9.56 -2.08
N GLU A 67 -12.45 -9.65 -3.01
CA GLU A 67 -12.52 -10.75 -3.97
C GLU A 67 -11.28 -10.77 -4.88
N LEU A 68 -10.90 -9.61 -5.43
CA LEU A 68 -9.72 -9.46 -6.27
C LEU A 68 -8.46 -9.89 -5.52
N ILE A 69 -8.19 -9.30 -4.35
CA ILE A 69 -7.00 -9.64 -3.55
C ILE A 69 -6.98 -11.12 -3.18
N SER A 70 -8.13 -11.71 -2.83
CA SER A 70 -8.22 -13.15 -2.50
C SER A 70 -8.02 -14.06 -3.71
N SER A 71 -8.31 -13.58 -4.92
CA SER A 71 -8.14 -14.34 -6.17
C SER A 71 -6.68 -14.33 -6.68
N LEU A 72 -5.90 -13.32 -6.30
CA LEU A 72 -4.50 -13.20 -6.69
C LEU A 72 -3.64 -14.27 -6.01
N SER A 73 -2.64 -14.77 -6.74
CA SER A 73 -1.62 -15.66 -6.16
C SER A 73 -0.90 -14.96 -5.01
N PRO A 74 -0.59 -15.65 -3.89
CA PRO A 74 0.07 -15.02 -2.75
C PRO A 74 1.36 -14.27 -3.15
N GLY A 75 1.44 -13.00 -2.77
CA GLY A 75 2.51 -12.09 -3.18
C GLY A 75 2.77 -10.97 -2.18
N VAL A 76 3.26 -9.84 -2.70
CA VAL A 76 3.50 -8.61 -1.94
C VAL A 76 2.61 -7.50 -2.47
N LEU A 77 1.74 -6.97 -1.62
CA LEU A 77 0.99 -5.73 -1.87
C LEU A 77 1.87 -4.53 -1.52
N ILE A 78 2.09 -3.68 -2.50
CA ILE A 78 2.96 -2.52 -2.44
C ILE A 78 2.09 -1.27 -2.49
N THR A 79 2.24 -0.41 -1.50
CA THR A 79 1.59 0.91 -1.47
C THR A 79 2.62 2.03 -1.40
N TRP A 80 2.16 3.27 -1.48
CA TRP A 80 2.97 4.44 -1.18
C TRP A 80 2.41 5.21 0.01
N ASN A 81 3.01 5.02 1.20
CA ASN A 81 2.53 5.54 2.49
C ASN A 81 1.26 4.82 3.01
N GLY A 82 0.99 3.60 2.54
CA GLY A 82 -0.22 2.86 2.90
C GLY A 82 -0.27 2.37 4.34
N ASN A 83 0.87 2.23 5.04
CA ASN A 83 0.86 1.92 6.48
C ASN A 83 0.25 3.06 7.31
N SER A 84 0.29 4.28 6.79
CA SER A 84 -0.21 5.48 7.47
C SER A 84 -1.53 5.99 6.89
N PHE A 85 -1.95 5.52 5.72
CA PHE A 85 -3.13 6.03 5.01
C PHE A 85 -4.00 4.91 4.45
N ASP A 86 -3.63 4.33 3.31
CA ASP A 86 -4.49 3.42 2.52
C ASP A 86 -5.08 2.29 3.36
N MET A 87 -4.21 1.55 4.07
CA MET A 87 -4.61 0.36 4.82
C MET A 87 -5.56 0.68 5.98
N PRO A 88 -5.23 1.60 6.92
CA PRO A 88 -6.18 1.96 7.97
C PRO A 88 -7.45 2.64 7.44
N PHE A 89 -7.38 3.37 6.32
CA PHE A 89 -8.56 3.99 5.70
C PHE A 89 -9.52 2.91 5.18
N ILE A 90 -9.03 1.96 4.37
CA ILE A 90 -9.78 0.81 3.87
C ILE A 90 -10.43 0.05 5.04
N ALA A 91 -9.64 -0.26 6.08
CA ALA A 91 -10.14 -1.00 7.24
C ALA A 91 -11.29 -0.27 7.96
N GLU A 92 -11.18 1.04 8.18
CA GLU A 92 -12.23 1.80 8.84
C GLU A 92 -13.50 1.90 7.96
N ARG A 93 -13.36 2.11 6.66
CA ARG A 93 -14.51 2.16 5.73
C ARG A 93 -15.21 0.81 5.63
N ALA A 94 -14.46 -0.28 5.51
CA ALA A 94 -15.00 -1.63 5.49
C ALA A 94 -15.72 -1.99 6.80
N ALA A 95 -15.15 -1.64 7.96
CA ALA A 95 -15.80 -1.85 9.25
C ALA A 95 -17.13 -1.07 9.38
N ARG A 96 -17.18 0.18 8.90
CA ARG A 96 -18.41 0.98 8.88
C ARG A 96 -19.47 0.42 7.93
N GLY A 97 -19.03 -0.13 6.79
CA GLY A 97 -19.88 -0.75 5.77
C GLY A 97 -20.27 -2.20 6.04
N GLY A 98 -19.73 -2.82 7.10
CA GLY A 98 -19.93 -4.24 7.39
C GLY A 98 -19.33 -5.17 6.34
N VAL A 99 -18.26 -4.75 5.65
CA VAL A 99 -17.55 -5.57 4.66
C VAL A 99 -16.41 -6.31 5.36
N PRO A 100 -16.43 -7.65 5.43
CA PRO A 100 -15.33 -8.41 6.02
C PRO A 100 -14.13 -8.38 5.06
N LEU A 101 -12.95 -8.06 5.59
CA LEU A 101 -11.69 -8.08 4.83
C LEU A 101 -10.68 -9.05 5.43
N GLY A 102 -9.84 -9.64 4.59
CA GLY A 102 -8.65 -10.39 4.99
C GLY A 102 -7.51 -9.54 5.57
N LEU A 103 -7.70 -8.22 5.69
CA LEU A 103 -6.71 -7.26 6.17
C LEU A 103 -6.46 -7.38 7.68
N ARG A 104 -5.21 -7.59 8.06
CA ARG A 104 -4.75 -7.76 9.45
C ARG A 104 -3.68 -6.73 9.78
N PHE A 105 -3.70 -6.24 11.01
CA PHE A 105 -2.74 -5.24 11.50
C PHE A 105 -1.87 -5.78 12.62
N GLY A 106 -0.63 -5.32 12.64
CA GLY A 106 0.32 -5.47 13.72
C GLY A 106 0.84 -4.09 14.19
N PRO A 107 1.47 -4.02 15.37
CA PRO A 107 2.10 -2.79 15.80
C PRO A 107 3.28 -2.47 14.87
N LEU A 108 3.36 -1.22 14.39
CA LEU A 108 4.62 -0.68 13.90
C LEU A 108 5.36 -0.08 15.10
N GLU A 109 6.59 -0.54 15.34
CA GLU A 109 7.47 0.10 16.33
C GLU A 109 7.55 1.59 15.99
N PRO A 110 7.29 2.51 16.95
CA PRO A 110 7.34 3.93 16.66
C PRO A 110 8.75 4.29 16.23
N THR A 111 8.94 4.49 14.94
CA THR A 111 10.22 4.90 14.36
C THR A 111 10.50 6.37 14.69
N GLY A 112 10.28 6.87 15.91
CA GLY A 112 10.60 8.26 16.33
C GLY A 112 9.96 9.41 15.53
N TRP A 113 9.25 9.12 14.44
CA TRP A 113 8.83 10.07 13.41
C TRP A 113 7.29 10.17 13.27
N SER A 114 6.53 9.47 14.12
CA SER A 114 5.06 9.54 14.19
C SER A 114 4.60 10.87 14.78
N ARG A 115 4.82 11.97 14.06
CA ARG A 115 4.27 13.29 14.38
C ARG A 115 3.10 13.59 13.46
N GLY A 116 1.92 13.13 13.88
CA GLY A 116 0.65 13.79 13.54
C GLY A 116 -0.35 12.97 12.73
N ARG A 117 -1.60 13.07 13.18
CA ARG A 117 -2.90 12.63 12.63
C ARG A 117 -3.33 11.20 12.96
N HIS A 118 -4.43 11.15 13.70
CA HIS A 118 -5.44 10.13 14.06
C HIS A 118 -5.20 8.62 13.94
N HIS A 119 -4.20 8.13 13.22
CA HIS A 119 -3.88 6.70 13.12
C HIS A 119 -2.37 6.53 13.34
N ARG A 120 -1.99 5.72 14.32
CA ARG A 120 -0.58 5.28 14.43
C ARG A 120 -0.29 4.45 13.18
N PRO A 121 0.88 4.57 12.54
CA PRO A 121 1.20 3.67 11.44
C PRO A 121 1.21 2.22 11.96
N TYR A 122 0.69 1.29 11.17
CA TYR A 122 0.61 -0.13 11.50
C TYR A 122 1.40 -0.93 10.47
N THR A 123 1.94 -2.07 10.87
CA THR A 123 2.28 -3.12 9.90
C THR A 123 0.99 -3.81 9.47
N CYS A 124 0.91 -4.32 8.25
CA CYS A 124 -0.25 -5.12 7.85
C CYS A 124 0.08 -6.33 6.98
N SER A 125 -0.91 -7.18 6.79
CA SER A 125 -0.97 -8.21 5.75
C SER A 125 -2.41 -8.32 5.26
N TRP A 126 -2.64 -8.85 4.06
CA TRP A 126 -3.99 -9.03 3.54
C TRP A 126 -4.17 -10.44 3.00
N GLY A 127 -4.98 -11.26 3.70
CA GLY A 127 -5.09 -12.68 3.38
C GLY A 127 -3.72 -13.37 3.47
N GLU A 128 -3.27 -13.95 2.36
CA GLU A 128 -1.95 -14.59 2.22
C GLU A 128 -0.86 -13.64 1.70
N HIS A 129 -1.21 -12.39 1.40
CA HIS A 129 -0.28 -11.38 0.89
C HIS A 129 0.44 -10.66 2.02
N ARG A 130 1.74 -10.46 1.85
CA ARG A 130 2.50 -9.52 2.66
C ARG A 130 2.27 -8.10 2.16
N HIS A 131 2.53 -7.11 3.01
CA HIS A 131 2.50 -5.71 2.63
C HIS A 131 3.90 -5.10 2.64
N LEU A 132 4.17 -4.14 1.75
CA LEU A 132 5.38 -3.32 1.73
C LEU A 132 5.03 -1.86 1.44
N ASP A 133 5.33 -0.98 2.38
CA ASP A 133 5.17 0.47 2.19
C ASP A 133 6.40 1.07 1.49
N GLY A 134 6.27 1.35 0.19
CA GLY A 134 7.34 1.90 -0.64
C GLY A 134 7.83 3.27 -0.17
N TYR A 135 6.97 4.07 0.45
CA TYR A 135 7.36 5.37 1.01
C TYR A 135 8.37 5.19 2.14
N GLN A 136 8.14 4.23 3.05
CA GLN A 136 9.05 3.96 4.17
C GLN A 136 10.39 3.41 3.67
N LEU A 137 10.35 2.51 2.67
CA LEU A 137 11.55 1.96 2.03
C LEU A 137 12.45 3.08 1.47
N TYR A 138 11.87 3.98 0.67
CA TYR A 138 12.65 5.05 0.04
C TYR A 138 13.03 6.17 1.00
N ARG A 139 12.18 6.48 1.98
CA ARG A 139 12.46 7.51 2.97
C ARG A 139 13.58 7.11 3.92
N SER A 140 13.64 5.84 4.33
CA SER A 140 14.67 5.33 5.25
C SER A 140 16.07 5.30 4.60
N ASP A 141 16.13 5.24 3.27
CA ASP A 141 17.34 5.22 2.47
C ASP A 141 17.60 6.59 1.79
N LEU A 142 17.05 6.81 0.58
CA LEU A 142 17.34 8.01 -0.21
C LEU A 142 16.88 9.30 0.48
N GLY A 143 15.70 9.29 1.09
CA GLY A 143 15.17 10.45 1.79
C GLY A 143 16.09 10.89 2.93
N ARG A 144 16.61 9.94 3.70
CA ARG A 144 17.55 10.19 4.80
C ARG A 144 18.92 10.64 4.31
N GLN A 145 19.46 9.99 3.28
CA GLN A 145 20.81 10.24 2.79
C GLN A 145 20.90 11.55 2.01
N PHE A 146 19.92 11.83 1.14
CA PHE A 146 19.96 12.93 0.18
C PHE A 146 19.01 14.09 0.53
N LYS A 147 18.22 13.97 1.61
CA LYS A 147 17.24 14.99 2.06
C LYS A 147 16.24 15.40 0.96
N ILE A 148 15.85 14.44 0.13
CA ILE A 148 14.88 14.65 -0.95
C ILE A 148 13.45 14.35 -0.50
N SER A 149 12.48 14.92 -1.21
CA SER A 149 11.08 14.50 -1.09
C SER A 149 10.93 13.08 -1.63
N CYS A 150 10.37 12.19 -0.82
CA CYS A 150 9.97 10.83 -1.23
C CYS A 150 8.47 10.78 -1.57
N GLY A 151 7.84 11.88 -1.97
CA GLY A 151 6.48 11.81 -2.53
C GLY A 151 6.48 11.03 -3.84
N LEU A 152 5.46 10.22 -4.08
CA LEU A 152 5.37 9.29 -5.23
C LEU A 152 5.72 9.99 -6.53
N LYS A 153 4.99 11.06 -6.87
CA LYS A 153 5.19 11.86 -8.09
C LYS A 153 6.60 12.43 -8.23
N SER A 154 7.15 13.00 -7.15
CA SER A 154 8.48 13.60 -7.17
C SER A 154 9.57 12.57 -7.43
N LEU A 155 9.46 11.41 -6.79
CA LEU A 155 10.43 10.34 -6.94
C LEU A 155 10.29 9.62 -8.28
N SER A 156 9.06 9.37 -8.74
CA SER A 156 8.78 8.82 -10.07
C SER A 156 9.42 9.68 -11.16
N ARG A 157 9.20 11.01 -11.14
CA ARG A 157 9.83 11.93 -12.10
C ARG A 157 11.36 11.89 -12.04
N MET A 158 11.94 11.86 -10.84
CA MET A 158 13.39 11.77 -10.66
C MET A 158 13.98 10.50 -11.31
N LEU A 159 13.20 9.41 -11.35
CA LEU A 159 13.61 8.12 -11.91
C LEU A 159 13.14 7.89 -13.35
N GLY A 160 12.72 8.96 -14.04
CA GLY A 160 12.35 8.94 -15.45
C GLY A 160 10.97 8.37 -15.75
N LEU A 161 10.09 8.30 -14.74
CA LEU A 161 8.70 7.88 -14.91
C LEU A 161 7.80 9.08 -15.14
N GLU A 162 6.71 8.85 -15.87
CA GLU A 162 5.72 9.87 -16.24
C GLU A 162 4.45 9.67 -15.41
N PRO A 163 4.32 10.30 -14.23
CA PRO A 163 3.10 10.18 -13.45
C PRO A 163 1.95 10.98 -14.08
N VAL A 164 0.75 10.43 -14.01
CA VAL A 164 -0.49 11.21 -14.21
C VAL A 164 -0.65 12.17 -13.03
N GLU A 165 -0.85 13.46 -13.26
CA GLU A 165 -1.06 14.44 -12.19
C GLU A 165 -2.43 15.11 -12.35
N VAL A 166 -3.14 15.26 -11.23
CA VAL A 166 -4.45 15.94 -11.13
C VAL A 166 -4.42 16.98 -10.01
N ASP A 167 -5.39 17.89 -9.99
CA ASP A 167 -5.57 18.78 -8.84
C ASP A 167 -6.15 18.00 -7.66
N ARG A 168 -5.29 17.75 -6.65
CA ARG A 168 -5.64 16.97 -5.45
C ARG A 168 -6.76 17.60 -4.61
N THR A 169 -7.06 18.88 -4.79
CA THR A 169 -8.17 19.55 -4.09
C THR A 169 -9.52 19.32 -4.77
N GLN A 170 -9.50 18.84 -6.03
CA GLN A 170 -10.66 18.68 -6.89
C GLN A 170 -10.80 17.23 -7.39
N ILE A 171 -10.28 16.24 -6.66
CA ILE A 171 -10.39 14.82 -7.04
C ILE A 171 -11.86 14.40 -7.21
N HIS A 172 -12.76 14.95 -6.40
CA HIS A 172 -14.20 14.74 -6.49
C HIS A 172 -14.86 15.32 -7.76
N LEU A 173 -14.12 16.09 -8.57
CA LEU A 173 -14.61 16.64 -9.85
C LEU A 173 -14.09 15.88 -11.07
N LEU A 174 -13.20 14.90 -10.89
CA LEU A 174 -12.68 14.10 -12.00
C LEU A 174 -13.81 13.28 -12.64
N SER A 175 -13.76 13.15 -13.96
CA SER A 175 -14.56 12.14 -14.64
C SER A 175 -14.10 10.73 -14.28
N ASP A 176 -14.98 9.73 -14.43
CA ASP A 176 -14.62 8.33 -14.19
C ASP A 176 -13.37 7.91 -14.95
N ARG A 177 -13.19 8.40 -16.19
CA ARG A 177 -12.01 8.09 -17.00
C ARG A 177 -10.73 8.71 -16.42
N GLU A 178 -10.77 9.98 -16.02
CA GLU A 178 -9.61 10.64 -15.41
C GLU A 178 -9.26 9.97 -14.07
N MET A 179 -10.27 9.60 -13.29
CA MET A 179 -10.08 8.83 -12.06
C MET A 179 -9.41 7.49 -12.34
N GLN A 180 -9.88 6.73 -13.35
CA GLN A 180 -9.27 5.45 -13.74
C GLN A 180 -7.81 5.60 -14.12
N GLU A 181 -7.50 6.56 -15.01
CA GLU A 181 -6.13 6.79 -15.48
C GLU A 181 -5.20 7.21 -14.33
N TYR A 182 -5.71 8.03 -13.41
CA TYR A 182 -4.96 8.54 -12.27
C TYR A 182 -4.67 7.47 -11.21
N VAL A 183 -5.70 6.80 -10.67
CA VAL A 183 -5.51 5.79 -9.60
C VAL A 183 -4.70 4.57 -10.10
N ALA A 184 -4.92 4.14 -11.35
CA ALA A 184 -4.10 3.10 -11.97
C ALA A 184 -2.63 3.52 -12.10
N SER A 185 -2.37 4.78 -12.47
CA SER A 185 -1.02 5.31 -12.52
C SER A 185 -0.33 5.24 -11.15
N ASP A 186 -1.01 5.54 -10.06
CA ASP A 186 -0.39 5.62 -8.74
C ASP A 186 -0.05 4.24 -8.19
N ALA A 187 -0.99 3.29 -8.31
CA ALA A 187 -0.75 1.88 -8.01
C ALA A 187 0.44 1.33 -8.81
N ARG A 188 0.46 1.56 -10.13
CA ARG A 188 1.55 1.09 -11.01
C ARG A 188 2.90 1.71 -10.64
N LEU A 189 2.94 3.00 -10.35
CA LEU A 189 4.19 3.68 -9.94
C LEU A 189 4.71 3.16 -8.60
N ALA A 190 3.82 2.93 -7.62
CA ALA A 190 4.21 2.36 -6.34
C ALA A 190 4.90 0.99 -6.54
N ARG A 191 4.28 0.12 -7.35
CA ARG A 191 4.84 -1.18 -7.73
C ARG A 191 6.18 -1.04 -8.45
N GLU A 192 6.24 -0.22 -9.50
CA GLU A 192 7.44 -0.12 -10.34
C GLU A 192 8.66 0.42 -9.56
N LEU A 193 8.45 1.42 -8.70
CA LEU A 193 9.51 1.94 -7.85
C LEU A 193 10.09 0.86 -6.94
N VAL A 194 9.25 0.10 -6.26
CA VAL A 194 9.70 -0.98 -5.38
C VAL A 194 10.29 -2.15 -6.16
N ALA A 195 9.74 -2.49 -7.33
CA ALA A 195 10.25 -3.55 -8.21
C ALA A 195 11.72 -3.28 -8.61
N ARG A 196 12.12 -2.02 -8.82
CA ARG A 196 13.53 -1.64 -9.08
C ARG A 196 14.48 -1.94 -7.91
N ARG A 197 13.96 -2.22 -6.71
CA ARG A 197 14.73 -2.60 -5.52
C ARG A 197 14.57 -4.07 -5.13
N MET A 198 13.73 -4.81 -5.82
CA MET A 198 13.57 -6.24 -5.60
C MET A 198 14.76 -7.03 -6.19
N PRO A 199 15.14 -8.19 -5.60
CA PRO A 199 14.47 -8.85 -4.47
C PRO A 199 14.85 -8.30 -3.08
N LEU A 200 15.83 -7.39 -2.96
CA LEU A 200 16.32 -6.91 -1.66
C LEU A 200 15.24 -6.20 -0.82
N ALA A 201 14.34 -5.47 -1.49
CA ALA A 201 13.23 -4.79 -0.82
C ALA A 201 12.27 -5.74 -0.08
N TYR A 202 12.26 -7.04 -0.41
CA TYR A 202 11.40 -8.02 0.24
C TYR A 202 11.63 -8.10 1.77
N GLU A 203 12.85 -7.85 2.23
CA GLU A 203 13.17 -7.81 3.67
C GLU A 203 12.50 -6.63 4.40
N SER A 204 12.01 -5.63 3.66
CA SER A 204 11.25 -4.49 4.20
C SER A 204 9.75 -4.73 4.22
N CYS A 205 9.27 -5.93 3.85
CA CYS A 205 7.87 -6.27 4.02
C CYS A 205 7.49 -6.20 5.50
N ASP A 206 6.25 -5.79 5.75
CA ASP A 206 5.66 -5.78 7.06
C ASP A 206 5.69 -7.18 7.69
N HIS A 207 6.14 -7.21 8.95
CA HIS A 207 6.15 -8.40 9.76
C HIS A 207 5.03 -8.31 10.80
N LEU A 208 3.98 -9.09 10.61
CA LEU A 208 3.01 -9.33 11.67
C LEU A 208 3.68 -10.21 12.73
N VAL A 209 3.92 -9.64 13.91
CA VAL A 209 4.23 -10.45 15.08
C VAL A 209 2.90 -11.08 15.52
N PRO A 210 2.77 -12.42 15.55
CA PRO A 210 1.57 -13.05 16.10
C PRO A 210 1.35 -12.54 17.52
N ALA A 211 0.10 -12.19 17.86
CA ALA A 211 -0.24 -11.91 19.25
C ALA A 211 0.20 -13.09 20.12
N ARG A 212 1.03 -12.81 21.14
CA ARG A 212 1.45 -13.82 22.12
C ARG A 212 0.29 -14.27 22.98
#